data_AF-A0A2V8TIY1-F1
#
_entry.id   AF-A0A2V8TIY1-F1
#
_cell.length_a   1.000
_cell.length_b   1.000
_cell.length_c   1.000
_cell.angle_alpha   90.00
_cell.angle_beta   90.00
_cell.angle_gamma   90.00
#
_symmetry.space_group_name_H-M   'P 1'
#
loop_
_entity.id
_entity.type
_entity.pdbx_description
1 polymer ?
#
loop_
_entity_poly.entity_id
_entity_poly.type
_entity_poly.pdbx_seq_one_letter_code
_entity_poly.pdbx_strand_id
1 'polypeptide(L)'
;MSLAQDPRRPPVPHGAARNRRTAACPAAPPQRSPDPRPAAACLADACELRASRVLTWPAPVAYKPATAAGWRGPAGAQARPARSGIEARGDGDFMHWLPEGVSTYSPRIDQMFYVILVVTGIAFVVTEALLFYFAWRYRHRDGVRARYTHGNSRLEMVWTVVPAVMLVFLGLASKTVWGEIKGSIPPTDQEVVVMASQFDWEVRYKGADGQFDTADDVVIHNEMHLPLGVPTKIRLRSKDVIHSFFVPAFRLKQDAVPGLTIDVWVQPTKTGDYEIACAELCGFGHGTMRGMLTVMEPQPFQEWMKQQEAGVAPAEAPPA
;
A
#
# COMPACT_ATOMS: atom_id res chain seq x y z
N MET A 1 -47.43 -23.02 -35.96
CA MET A 1 -47.41 -22.05 -37.07
C MET A 1 -46.00 -21.98 -37.61
N SER A 2 -45.87 -22.41 -38.86
CA SER A 2 -44.64 -22.61 -39.62
C SER A 2 -44.21 -21.29 -40.26
N LEU A 3 -42.93 -20.95 -40.23
CA LEU A 3 -42.34 -19.91 -41.08
C LEU A 3 -41.47 -20.60 -42.14
N ALA A 4 -41.90 -20.41 -43.39
CA ALA A 4 -41.41 -21.04 -44.60
C ALA A 4 -40.05 -20.50 -45.05
N GLN A 5 -39.24 -21.39 -45.62
CA GLN A 5 -37.94 -21.11 -46.25
C GLN A 5 -38.11 -20.78 -47.75
N ASP A 6 -37.26 -19.87 -48.23
CA ASP A 6 -37.18 -19.34 -49.61
C ASP A 6 -36.56 -20.37 -50.59
N PRO A 7 -37.17 -20.68 -51.75
CA PRO A 7 -36.78 -21.79 -52.62
C PRO A 7 -35.80 -21.45 -53.77
N ARG A 8 -34.86 -20.51 -53.63
CA ARG A 8 -33.95 -20.12 -54.75
C ARG A 8 -32.44 -20.28 -54.51
N ARG A 9 -31.98 -21.47 -54.08
CA ARG A 9 -30.54 -21.80 -54.17
C ARG A 9 -30.30 -23.16 -54.84
N PRO A 10 -29.50 -23.23 -55.93
CA PRO A 10 -29.09 -24.49 -56.55
C PRO A 10 -28.02 -25.21 -55.71
N PRO A 11 -27.93 -26.55 -55.80
CA PRO A 11 -27.01 -27.37 -55.00
C PRO A 11 -25.56 -27.31 -55.52
N VAL A 12 -24.60 -27.28 -54.61
CA VAL A 12 -23.15 -27.41 -54.90
C VAL A 12 -22.74 -28.87 -54.74
N PRO A 13 -22.01 -29.48 -55.70
CA PRO A 13 -21.68 -30.90 -55.66
C PRO A 13 -20.46 -31.21 -54.77
N HIS A 14 -20.52 -32.36 -54.10
CA HIS A 14 -19.40 -33.02 -53.44
C HIS A 14 -18.43 -33.62 -54.48
N GLY A 15 -17.12 -33.40 -54.31
CA GLY A 15 -16.13 -34.23 -54.98
C GLY A 15 -14.70 -33.69 -55.03
N ALA A 16 -13.77 -34.57 -54.62
CA ALA A 16 -12.38 -34.71 -55.03
C ALA A 16 -11.26 -33.96 -54.27
N ALA A 17 -10.44 -34.79 -53.63
CA ALA A 17 -9.12 -34.53 -53.09
C ALA A 17 -8.13 -33.98 -54.13
N ARG A 18 -7.21 -33.09 -53.70
CA ARG A 18 -5.88 -32.95 -54.31
C ARG A 18 -4.83 -32.33 -53.37
N ASN A 19 -3.97 -33.25 -52.93
CA ASN A 19 -2.55 -33.21 -52.58
C ASN A 19 -1.76 -31.89 -52.41
N ARG A 20 -1.01 -31.90 -51.29
CA ARG A 20 0.21 -31.18 -50.89
C ARG A 20 1.00 -30.45 -51.98
N ARG A 21 1.30 -29.16 -51.73
CA ARG A 21 2.61 -28.55 -52.04
C ARG A 21 3.04 -27.59 -50.93
N THR A 22 4.30 -27.73 -50.56
CA THR A 22 5.12 -27.01 -49.59
C THR A 22 5.25 -25.52 -49.92
N ALA A 23 5.07 -24.64 -48.94
CA ALA A 23 5.50 -23.24 -49.00
C ALA A 23 6.65 -23.04 -48.00
N ALA A 24 7.85 -22.84 -48.54
CA ALA A 24 9.04 -22.43 -47.79
C ALA A 24 9.13 -20.89 -47.78
N CYS A 25 9.59 -20.33 -46.65
CA CYS A 25 9.88 -18.90 -46.49
C CYS A 25 11.07 -18.45 -47.38
N PRO A 26 11.09 -17.19 -47.86
CA PRO A 26 12.25 -16.64 -48.58
C PRO A 26 13.38 -16.21 -47.62
N ALA A 27 14.62 -16.43 -48.05
CA ALA A 27 15.86 -16.18 -47.32
C ALA A 27 16.37 -14.73 -47.44
N ALA A 28 17.10 -14.27 -46.42
CA ALA A 28 17.80 -12.98 -46.33
C ALA A 28 19.19 -13.01 -47.04
N PRO A 29 19.78 -11.86 -47.43
CA PRO A 29 21.03 -11.79 -48.20
C PRO A 29 22.31 -11.93 -47.32
N PRO A 30 23.48 -12.26 -47.92
CA PRO A 30 24.63 -12.80 -47.18
C PRO A 30 25.58 -11.72 -46.64
N GLN A 31 26.13 -11.96 -45.44
CA GLN A 31 27.29 -11.24 -44.91
C GLN A 31 28.59 -12.04 -45.17
N ARG A 32 29.68 -11.32 -45.47
CA ARG A 32 31.01 -11.85 -45.79
C ARG A 32 31.75 -12.37 -44.54
N SER A 33 32.45 -13.49 -44.69
CA SER A 33 33.39 -14.08 -43.73
C SER A 33 34.83 -13.54 -43.88
N PRO A 34 35.71 -13.85 -42.92
CA PRO A 34 36.94 -14.55 -43.28
C PRO A 34 37.19 -15.85 -42.46
N ASP A 35 37.82 -16.79 -43.17
CA ASP A 35 38.34 -18.15 -42.86
C ASP A 35 39.52 -18.16 -41.82
N PRO A 36 40.21 -19.29 -41.46
CA PRO A 36 39.89 -20.74 -41.46
C PRO A 36 40.42 -21.59 -40.23
N ARG A 37 39.64 -22.62 -39.82
CA ARG A 37 40.00 -24.03 -39.37
C ARG A 37 40.92 -24.35 -38.14
N PRO A 38 40.91 -25.61 -37.60
CA PRO A 38 39.91 -26.69 -37.69
C PRO A 38 39.43 -27.25 -36.33
N ALA A 39 38.15 -27.62 -36.24
CA ALA A 39 37.65 -28.50 -35.18
C ALA A 39 37.38 -29.88 -35.79
N ALA A 40 38.21 -30.87 -35.45
CA ALA A 40 37.95 -32.29 -35.66
C ALA A 40 38.75 -33.10 -34.65
N ALA A 41 38.20 -33.30 -33.45
CA ALA A 41 38.43 -34.46 -32.59
C ALA A 41 37.54 -34.35 -31.33
N CYS A 42 37.12 -35.50 -30.81
CA CYS A 42 36.47 -35.71 -29.52
C CYS A 42 34.95 -35.48 -29.46
N LEU A 43 34.21 -36.34 -30.19
CA LEU A 43 33.04 -37.01 -29.60
C LEU A 43 33.54 -38.29 -28.93
N ALA A 44 33.04 -38.56 -27.72
CA ALA A 44 33.37 -39.66 -26.80
C ALA A 44 34.54 -39.37 -25.84
N ASP A 45 34.26 -38.58 -24.80
CA ASP A 45 34.72 -38.80 -23.41
C ASP A 45 34.30 -37.60 -22.55
N ALA A 46 33.21 -37.75 -21.78
CA ALA A 46 32.94 -37.00 -20.54
C ALA A 46 31.52 -37.32 -20.03
N CYS A 47 31.28 -38.58 -19.68
CA CYS A 47 30.22 -38.94 -18.74
C CYS A 47 30.86 -39.07 -17.34
N GLU A 48 31.32 -37.95 -16.78
CA GLU A 48 31.62 -37.83 -15.35
C GLU A 48 31.05 -36.51 -14.84
N LEU A 49 29.83 -36.56 -14.32
CA LEU A 49 29.26 -35.50 -13.50
C LEU A 49 30.03 -35.46 -12.17
N ARG A 50 31.09 -34.64 -12.10
CA ARG A 50 31.64 -34.19 -10.82
C ARG A 50 30.60 -33.32 -10.11
N ALA A 51 29.93 -33.93 -9.14
CA ALA A 51 29.25 -33.22 -8.07
C ALA A 51 30.27 -32.41 -7.27
N SER A 52 30.28 -31.08 -7.44
CA SER A 52 30.63 -30.11 -6.39
C SER A 52 30.78 -28.72 -7.00
N ARG A 53 29.76 -27.88 -6.83
CA ARG A 53 29.88 -26.45 -6.52
C ARG A 53 28.49 -25.98 -6.10
N VAL A 54 28.20 -26.23 -4.82
CA VAL A 54 27.13 -25.54 -4.10
C VAL A 54 27.44 -24.05 -4.20
N LEU A 55 26.50 -23.27 -4.73
CA LEU A 55 26.55 -21.82 -4.69
C LEU A 55 26.40 -21.43 -3.20
N THR A 56 27.52 -21.23 -2.52
CA THR A 56 27.51 -20.74 -1.14
C THR A 56 27.20 -19.25 -1.16
N TRP A 57 26.07 -18.88 -0.59
CA TRP A 57 25.76 -17.50 -0.24
C TRP A 57 26.84 -16.97 0.72
N PRO A 58 27.39 -15.76 0.53
CA PRO A 58 28.25 -15.17 1.53
C PRO A 58 27.47 -14.99 2.84
N ALA A 59 28.12 -15.26 3.97
CA ALA A 59 27.53 -15.08 5.28
C ALA A 59 27.06 -13.61 5.46
N PRO A 60 25.95 -13.36 6.19
CA PRO A 60 25.51 -12.01 6.48
C PRO A 60 26.63 -11.27 7.23
N VAL A 61 27.04 -10.12 6.71
CA VAL A 61 27.94 -9.20 7.41
C VAL A 61 27.20 -8.73 8.65
N ALA A 62 27.67 -9.13 9.83
CA ALA A 62 27.14 -8.64 11.08
C ALA A 62 27.34 -7.12 11.14
N TYR A 63 26.23 -6.38 11.16
CA TYR A 63 26.24 -4.95 11.45
C TYR A 63 26.76 -4.75 12.88
N LYS A 64 27.99 -4.22 13.01
CA LYS A 64 28.47 -3.69 14.28
C LYS A 64 27.85 -2.30 14.46
N PRO A 65 27.04 -2.04 15.49
CA PRO A 65 26.61 -0.68 15.77
C PRO A 65 27.86 0.16 16.04
N ALA A 66 27.98 1.28 15.35
CA ALA A 66 28.99 2.28 15.66
C ALA A 66 28.80 2.69 17.13
N THR A 67 29.79 2.43 17.96
CA THR A 67 29.84 2.98 19.31
C THR A 67 29.78 4.50 19.20
N ALA A 68 28.73 5.09 19.78
CA ALA A 68 28.55 6.53 19.85
C ALA A 68 29.71 7.16 20.64
N ALA A 69 30.76 7.55 19.92
CA ALA A 69 31.83 8.38 20.43
C ALA A 69 32.02 9.53 19.44
N GLY A 70 31.47 10.70 19.77
CA GLY A 70 31.91 11.94 19.13
C GLY A 70 30.87 13.01 18.81
N TRP A 71 29.57 12.85 19.09
CA TRP A 71 28.61 13.94 18.90
C TRP A 71 28.44 14.75 20.19
N ARG A 72 29.12 15.90 20.30
CA ARG A 72 28.80 16.93 21.31
C ARG A 72 27.85 17.94 20.67
N GLY A 73 26.55 17.74 20.86
CA GLY A 73 25.54 18.77 20.62
C GLY A 73 25.56 19.86 21.71
N PRO A 74 24.91 21.02 21.49
CA PRO A 74 24.86 22.08 22.48
C PRO A 74 24.13 21.61 23.75
N ALA A 75 24.67 22.00 24.90
CA ALA A 75 24.13 21.67 26.22
C ALA A 75 22.74 22.30 26.40
N GLY A 76 21.69 21.48 26.46
CA GLY A 76 20.34 21.94 26.80
C GLY A 76 19.19 21.03 26.36
N ALA A 77 19.37 20.22 25.33
CA ALA A 77 18.33 19.29 24.88
C ALA A 77 18.30 18.04 25.78
N GLN A 78 17.44 18.03 26.80
CA GLN A 78 17.08 16.80 27.47
C GLN A 78 16.40 15.88 26.45
N ALA A 79 17.08 14.81 26.05
CA ALA A 79 16.49 13.77 25.24
C ALA A 79 15.26 13.21 25.97
N ARG A 80 14.06 13.52 25.48
CA ARG A 80 12.84 12.88 25.96
C ARG A 80 12.98 11.39 25.68
N PRO A 81 12.81 10.50 26.68
CA PRO A 81 12.89 9.08 26.44
C PRO A 81 11.78 8.71 25.46
N ALA A 82 12.14 8.01 24.38
CA ALA A 82 11.18 7.35 23.51
C ALA A 82 10.32 6.42 24.37
N ARG A 83 9.13 6.87 24.75
CA ARG A 83 8.20 6.06 25.53
C ARG A 83 7.35 5.24 24.57
N SER A 84 7.56 3.93 24.67
CA SER A 84 6.64 2.82 24.37
C SER A 84 6.00 2.85 22.98
N GLY A 85 6.43 2.02 22.03
CA GLY A 85 6.29 0.57 22.17
C GLY A 85 4.81 0.24 22.30
N ILE A 86 4.24 -0.36 21.25
CA ILE A 86 2.84 -0.83 21.18
C ILE A 86 2.52 -1.63 22.46
N GLU A 87 1.91 -1.00 23.46
CA GLU A 87 1.37 -1.70 24.62
C GLU A 87 0.06 -2.35 24.15
N ALA A 88 0.14 -3.62 23.79
CA ALA A 88 -1.03 -4.45 23.57
C ALA A 88 -1.79 -4.55 24.90
N ARG A 89 -2.87 -3.79 25.02
CA ARG A 89 -3.78 -3.89 26.16
C ARG A 89 -4.44 -5.28 26.14
N GLY A 90 -4.28 -6.02 27.24
CA GLY A 90 -4.80 -7.37 27.43
C GLY A 90 -6.30 -7.40 27.69
N ASP A 91 -7.08 -6.86 26.78
CA ASP A 91 -8.54 -6.91 26.79
C ASP A 91 -8.90 -8.10 25.90
N GLY A 92 -9.64 -9.10 26.40
CA GLY A 92 -9.92 -10.37 25.74
C GLY A 92 -10.75 -10.31 24.44
N ASP A 93 -10.68 -9.21 23.70
CA ASP A 93 -11.22 -9.07 22.36
C ASP A 93 -10.30 -9.79 21.37
N PHE A 94 -10.80 -10.76 20.61
CA PHE A 94 -10.02 -11.58 19.65
C PHE A 94 -9.39 -10.73 18.52
N MET A 95 -9.69 -9.42 18.49
CA MET A 95 -9.43 -8.45 17.44
C MET A 95 -8.51 -7.30 17.92
N HIS A 96 -7.47 -7.57 18.71
CA HIS A 96 -6.54 -6.53 19.24
C HIS A 96 -5.24 -6.37 18.41
N TRP A 97 -5.22 -6.86 17.17
CA TRP A 97 -4.05 -6.79 16.28
C TRP A 97 -3.77 -5.36 15.76
N LEU A 98 -4.81 -4.55 15.57
CA LEU A 98 -4.64 -3.21 15.03
C LEU A 98 -4.13 -2.24 16.11
N PRO A 99 -3.27 -1.27 15.76
CA PRO A 99 -2.93 -0.17 16.67
C PRO A 99 -4.20 0.54 17.12
N GLU A 100 -4.21 1.06 18.36
CA GLU A 100 -5.34 1.81 18.88
C GLU A 100 -5.78 2.93 17.92
N GLY A 101 -7.08 2.97 17.62
CA GLY A 101 -7.68 3.99 16.77
C GLY A 101 -7.88 5.29 17.54
N VAL A 102 -7.23 6.37 17.10
CA VAL A 102 -7.19 7.66 17.82
C VAL A 102 -7.71 8.84 16.99
N SER A 103 -8.58 8.55 16.01
CA SER A 103 -9.37 9.53 15.26
C SER A 103 -10.87 9.23 15.33
N THR A 104 -11.71 10.22 15.05
CA THR A 104 -13.17 10.07 15.10
C THR A 104 -13.72 8.98 14.19
N TYR A 105 -13.11 8.75 13.03
CA TYR A 105 -13.54 7.71 12.07
C TYR A 105 -12.83 6.36 12.24
N SER A 106 -11.80 6.26 13.09
CA SER A 106 -11.05 5.00 13.29
C SER A 106 -11.94 3.81 13.69
N PRO A 107 -12.85 3.92 14.68
CA PRO A 107 -13.68 2.77 15.09
C PRO A 107 -14.52 2.19 13.95
N ARG A 108 -14.99 3.06 13.04
CA ARG A 108 -15.85 2.68 11.92
C ARG A 108 -15.07 1.95 10.83
N ILE A 109 -13.83 2.39 10.57
CA ILE A 109 -12.89 1.69 9.68
C ILE A 109 -12.55 0.32 10.25
N ASP A 110 -12.20 0.26 11.53
CA ASP A 110 -11.80 -0.99 12.19
C ASP A 110 -12.95 -2.00 12.20
N GLN A 111 -14.19 -1.56 12.45
CA GLN A 111 -15.37 -2.41 12.34
C GLN A 111 -15.54 -2.99 10.92
N MET A 112 -15.36 -2.18 9.87
CA MET A 112 -15.45 -2.66 8.48
C MET A 112 -14.33 -3.65 8.15
N PHE A 113 -13.11 -3.37 8.60
CA PHE A 113 -12.00 -4.30 8.47
C PHE A 113 -12.32 -5.65 9.11
N TYR A 114 -12.87 -5.66 10.32
CA TYR A 114 -13.23 -6.90 11.01
C TYR A 114 -14.40 -7.66 10.38
N VAL A 115 -15.41 -6.96 9.86
CA VAL A 115 -16.48 -7.60 9.09
C VAL A 115 -15.90 -8.29 7.84
N ILE A 116 -15.04 -7.61 7.09
CA ILE A 116 -14.39 -8.19 5.90
C ILE A 116 -13.52 -9.38 6.31
N LEU A 117 -12.73 -9.24 7.38
CA LEU A 117 -11.85 -10.29 7.89
C LEU A 117 -12.63 -11.56 8.28
N VAL A 118 -13.75 -11.43 8.99
CA VAL A 118 -14.57 -12.58 9.39
C VAL A 118 -15.24 -13.24 8.18
N VAL A 119 -15.82 -12.44 7.27
CA VAL A 119 -16.50 -12.97 6.08
C VAL A 119 -15.52 -13.70 5.16
N THR A 120 -14.37 -13.08 4.86
CA THR A 120 -13.32 -13.70 4.04
C THR A 120 -12.65 -14.86 4.77
N GLY A 121 -12.48 -14.79 6.09
CA GLY A 121 -11.97 -15.86 6.93
C GLY A 121 -12.86 -17.11 6.91
N ILE A 122 -14.19 -16.95 6.97
CA ILE A 122 -15.13 -18.07 6.82
C ILE A 122 -15.00 -18.69 5.43
N ALA A 123 -14.98 -17.87 4.37
CA ALA A 123 -14.82 -18.36 3.01
C ALA A 123 -13.49 -19.11 2.81
N PHE A 124 -12.40 -18.60 3.39
CA PHE A 124 -11.09 -19.24 3.41
C PHE A 124 -11.15 -20.59 4.12
N VAL A 125 -11.64 -20.64 5.37
CA VAL A 125 -11.74 -21.90 6.14
C VAL A 125 -12.59 -22.94 5.43
N VAL A 126 -13.73 -22.55 4.85
CA VAL A 126 -14.59 -23.47 4.09
C VAL A 126 -13.86 -23.99 2.84
N THR A 127 -13.19 -23.10 2.11
CA THR A 127 -12.45 -23.47 0.89
C THR A 127 -11.31 -24.44 1.21
N GLU A 128 -10.50 -24.11 2.22
CA GLU A 128 -9.40 -24.96 2.67
C GLU A 128 -9.92 -26.30 3.20
N ALA A 129 -10.96 -26.31 4.04
CA ALA A 129 -11.55 -27.55 4.55
C ALA A 129 -12.06 -28.45 3.42
N LEU A 130 -12.70 -27.89 2.39
CA LEU A 130 -13.13 -28.63 1.21
C LEU A 130 -11.94 -29.15 0.39
N LEU A 131 -10.90 -28.33 0.23
CA LEU A 131 -9.66 -28.72 -0.46
C LEU A 131 -8.99 -29.88 0.26
N PHE A 132 -8.77 -29.77 1.58
CA PHE A 132 -8.20 -30.84 2.39
C PHE A 132 -9.08 -32.09 2.37
N TYR A 133 -10.39 -31.93 2.50
CA TYR A 133 -11.33 -33.04 2.41
C TYR A 133 -11.24 -33.75 1.06
N PHE A 134 -11.21 -33.01 -0.06
CA PHE A 134 -11.11 -33.60 -1.38
C PHE A 134 -9.74 -34.23 -1.65
N ALA A 135 -8.65 -33.58 -1.24
CA ALA A 135 -7.31 -34.14 -1.35
C ALA A 135 -7.18 -35.45 -0.56
N TRP A 136 -7.75 -35.52 0.64
CA TRP A 136 -7.74 -36.72 1.47
C TRP A 136 -8.69 -37.81 0.94
N ARG A 137 -9.93 -37.45 0.61
CA ARG A 137 -11.00 -38.38 0.23
C ARG A 137 -10.84 -38.94 -1.19
N TYR A 138 -10.33 -38.12 -2.11
CA TYR A 138 -10.15 -38.46 -3.54
C TYR A 138 -8.67 -38.62 -3.93
N ARG A 139 -7.77 -38.80 -2.95
CA ARG A 139 -6.39 -39.26 -3.18
C ARG A 139 -6.37 -40.51 -4.06
N HIS A 140 -5.37 -40.58 -4.95
CA HIS A 140 -5.14 -41.73 -5.82
C HIS A 140 -5.05 -43.05 -5.04
N ARG A 141 -5.74 -44.07 -5.55
CA ARG A 141 -5.69 -45.46 -5.06
C ARG A 141 -5.71 -46.39 -6.26
N ASP A 142 -4.88 -47.43 -6.23
CA ASP A 142 -4.81 -48.42 -7.30
C ASP A 142 -6.18 -49.06 -7.55
N GLY A 143 -6.53 -49.21 -8.82
CA GLY A 143 -7.81 -49.82 -9.24
C GLY A 143 -9.03 -48.89 -9.17
N VAL A 144 -8.93 -47.67 -8.65
CA VAL A 144 -10.05 -46.70 -8.62
C VAL A 144 -9.93 -45.71 -9.78
N ARG A 145 -10.93 -45.70 -10.68
CA ARG A 145 -11.00 -44.73 -11.78
C ARG A 145 -11.64 -43.41 -11.31
N ALA A 146 -11.11 -42.29 -11.80
CA ALA A 146 -11.69 -40.98 -11.54
C ALA A 146 -13.10 -40.87 -12.14
N ARG A 147 -14.02 -40.24 -11.40
CA ARG A 147 -15.35 -39.92 -11.92
C ARG A 147 -15.27 -38.65 -12.73
N TYR A 148 -15.76 -38.70 -13.97
CA TYR A 148 -15.86 -37.53 -14.83
C TYR A 148 -17.24 -36.89 -14.68
N THR A 149 -17.28 -35.64 -14.25
CA THR A 149 -18.49 -34.85 -14.10
C THR A 149 -18.33 -33.54 -14.85
N HIS A 150 -19.38 -33.12 -15.54
CA HIS A 150 -19.40 -31.90 -16.33
C HIS A 150 -20.45 -30.94 -15.81
N GLY A 151 -19.98 -29.81 -15.25
CA GLY A 151 -20.81 -28.67 -14.89
C GLY A 151 -21.90 -28.96 -13.86
N ASN A 152 -22.34 -27.90 -13.20
CA ASN A 152 -23.59 -27.93 -12.45
C ASN A 152 -24.10 -26.51 -12.39
N SER A 153 -25.00 -26.15 -13.31
CA SER A 153 -25.51 -24.78 -13.43
C SER A 153 -26.13 -24.25 -12.13
N ARG A 154 -26.68 -25.12 -11.27
CA ARG A 154 -27.20 -24.70 -9.97
C ARG A 154 -26.08 -24.33 -9.01
N LEU A 155 -25.04 -25.14 -8.94
CA LEU A 155 -23.86 -24.86 -8.11
C LEU A 155 -23.11 -23.62 -8.62
N GLU A 156 -22.99 -23.49 -9.94
CA GLU A 156 -22.45 -22.33 -10.64
C GLU A 156 -23.21 -21.05 -10.30
N MET A 157 -24.54 -21.11 -10.29
CA MET A 157 -25.38 -19.97 -9.93
C MET A 157 -25.21 -19.59 -8.46
N VAL A 158 -25.15 -20.56 -7.54
CA VAL A 158 -24.98 -20.30 -6.09
C VAL A 158 -23.67 -19.58 -5.81
N TRP A 159 -22.53 -20.09 -6.30
CA TRP A 159 -21.24 -19.44 -6.04
C TRP A 159 -21.03 -18.14 -6.81
N THR A 160 -21.91 -17.80 -7.76
CA THR A 160 -21.85 -16.52 -8.49
C THR A 160 -22.72 -15.48 -7.78
N VAL A 161 -23.96 -15.85 -7.45
CA VAL A 161 -24.94 -14.95 -6.81
C VAL A 161 -24.52 -14.61 -5.38
N VAL A 162 -24.04 -15.59 -4.60
CA VAL A 162 -23.68 -15.34 -3.19
C VAL A 162 -22.55 -14.30 -3.06
N PRO A 163 -21.40 -14.42 -3.76
CA PRO A 163 -20.38 -13.38 -3.72
C PRO A 163 -20.85 -12.05 -4.31
N ALA A 164 -21.66 -12.06 -5.37
CA ALA A 164 -22.18 -10.83 -5.95
C ALA A 164 -23.05 -10.04 -4.96
N VAL A 165 -24.01 -10.70 -4.30
CA VAL A 165 -24.86 -10.07 -3.28
C VAL A 165 -24.03 -9.58 -2.09
N MET A 166 -23.06 -10.39 -1.64
CA MET A 166 -22.16 -10.03 -0.55
C MET A 166 -21.33 -8.77 -0.87
N LEU A 167 -20.77 -8.67 -2.08
CA LEU A 167 -20.01 -7.49 -2.52
C LEU A 167 -20.90 -6.25 -2.63
N VAL A 168 -22.12 -6.39 -3.13
CA VAL A 168 -23.09 -5.27 -3.17
C VAL A 168 -23.40 -4.78 -1.76
N PHE A 169 -23.66 -5.69 -0.81
CA PHE A 169 -23.92 -5.34 0.59
C PHE A 169 -22.73 -4.61 1.23
N LEU A 170 -21.51 -5.15 1.09
CA LEU A 170 -20.28 -4.53 1.63
C LEU A 170 -20.02 -3.16 0.99
N GLY A 171 -20.26 -3.00 -0.31
CA GLY A 171 -20.10 -1.73 -1.02
C GLY A 171 -21.05 -0.65 -0.50
N LEU A 172 -22.32 -0.99 -0.29
CA LEU A 172 -23.31 -0.05 0.27
C LEU A 172 -22.98 0.36 1.71
N ALA A 173 -22.52 -0.59 2.54
CA ALA A 173 -22.06 -0.28 3.90
C ALA A 173 -20.83 0.64 3.88
N SER A 174 -19.83 0.33 3.05
CA SER A 174 -18.58 1.09 2.93
C SER A 174 -18.79 2.52 2.43
N LYS A 175 -19.79 2.77 1.58
CA LYS A 175 -20.07 4.10 1.01
C LYS A 175 -20.28 5.17 2.09
N THR A 176 -20.93 4.80 3.19
CA THR A 176 -21.24 5.74 4.28
C THR A 176 -19.97 6.24 4.99
N VAL A 177 -19.04 5.32 5.28
CA VAL A 177 -17.74 5.62 5.89
C VAL A 177 -16.86 6.43 4.94
N TRP A 178 -16.85 6.07 3.65
CA TRP A 178 -16.10 6.80 2.65
C TRP A 178 -16.59 8.25 2.52
N GLY A 179 -17.91 8.48 2.52
CA GLY A 179 -18.49 9.82 2.45
C GLY A 179 -18.15 10.69 3.67
N GLU A 180 -18.08 10.10 4.86
CA GLU A 180 -17.67 10.79 6.09
C GLU A 180 -16.21 11.27 6.01
N ILE A 181 -15.31 10.44 5.48
CA ILE A 181 -13.88 10.74 5.43
C ILE A 181 -13.51 11.63 4.23
N LYS A 182 -14.08 11.35 3.06
CA LYS A 182 -13.68 11.96 1.77
C LYS A 182 -14.69 12.94 1.19
N GLY A 183 -15.89 13.06 1.76
CA GLY A 183 -16.97 13.90 1.22
C GLY A 183 -16.73 15.40 1.43
N SER A 184 -16.77 15.85 2.68
CA SER A 184 -16.48 17.24 3.04
C SER A 184 -15.65 17.31 4.31
N ILE A 185 -14.67 18.21 4.34
CA ILE A 185 -13.87 18.47 5.53
C ILE A 185 -14.76 19.21 6.54
N PRO A 186 -14.84 18.76 7.81
CA PRO A 186 -15.56 19.49 8.85
C PRO A 186 -15.06 20.94 8.95
N PRO A 187 -15.93 21.93 9.19
CA PRO A 187 -15.51 23.31 9.38
C PRO A 187 -14.46 23.41 10.50
N THR A 188 -13.32 24.00 10.19
CA THR A 188 -12.24 24.21 11.15
C THR A 188 -11.35 25.37 10.75
N ASP A 189 -10.86 26.10 11.75
CA ASP A 189 -9.84 27.12 11.60
C ASP A 189 -8.42 26.53 11.75
N GLN A 190 -8.30 25.32 12.30
CA GLN A 190 -7.04 24.62 12.46
C GLN A 190 -6.62 23.97 11.14
N GLU A 191 -5.57 24.52 10.54
CA GLU A 191 -5.02 24.06 9.28
C GLU A 191 -3.50 23.98 9.36
N VAL A 192 -2.92 22.99 8.70
CA VAL A 192 -1.46 22.78 8.63
C VAL A 192 -1.08 22.33 7.22
N VAL A 193 0.10 22.73 6.76
CA VAL A 193 0.66 22.25 5.48
C VAL A 193 1.76 21.24 5.79
N VAL A 194 1.71 20.08 5.16
CA VAL A 194 2.78 19.08 5.24
C VAL A 194 3.37 18.92 3.85
N MET A 195 4.63 19.30 3.74
CA MET A 195 5.41 19.26 2.53
C MET A 195 6.42 18.11 2.61
N ALA A 196 6.20 17.08 1.80
CA ALA A 196 7.09 15.93 1.72
C ALA A 196 8.30 16.20 0.82
N SER A 197 9.46 15.69 1.22
CA SER A 197 10.66 15.62 0.37
C SER A 197 11.53 14.43 0.76
N GLN A 198 12.51 14.04 -0.05
CA GLN A 198 13.47 12.98 0.28
C GLN A 198 14.48 13.49 1.33
N PHE A 199 14.52 12.99 2.58
CA PHE A 199 13.56 12.13 3.29
C PHE A 199 13.14 12.86 4.56
N ASP A 200 12.18 13.76 4.42
CA ASP A 200 11.80 14.75 5.42
C ASP A 200 10.32 15.14 5.30
N TRP A 201 9.69 15.32 6.45
CA TRP A 201 8.36 15.90 6.58
C TRP A 201 8.47 17.34 7.09
N GLU A 202 8.41 18.31 6.19
CA GLU A 202 8.34 19.72 6.56
C GLU A 202 6.89 20.07 6.90
N VAL A 203 6.62 20.34 8.18
CA VAL A 203 5.31 20.73 8.69
C VAL A 203 5.30 22.23 8.92
N ARG A 204 4.25 22.88 8.44
CA ARG A 204 4.11 24.33 8.50
C ARG A 204 2.79 24.71 9.16
N TYR A 205 2.90 25.66 10.09
CA TYR A 205 1.80 26.30 10.77
C TYR A 205 1.76 27.78 10.38
N LYS A 206 0.54 28.32 10.30
CA LYS A 206 0.32 29.76 10.05
C LYS A 206 1.01 30.57 11.13
N GLY A 207 1.66 31.65 10.73
CA GLY A 207 2.20 32.65 11.64
C GLY A 207 1.12 33.62 12.14
N ALA A 208 1.57 34.77 12.66
CA ALA A 208 0.71 35.80 13.21
C ALA A 208 -0.19 36.47 12.16
N ASP A 209 0.22 36.46 10.88
CA ASP A 209 -0.56 37.00 9.77
C ASP A 209 -1.73 36.09 9.33
N GLY A 210 -1.77 34.86 9.84
CA GLY A 210 -2.82 33.87 9.54
C GLY A 210 -2.77 33.29 8.12
N GLN A 211 -1.70 33.55 7.36
CA GLN A 211 -1.49 33.05 6.01
C GLN A 211 -0.42 31.94 6.00
N PHE A 212 -0.34 31.24 4.87
CA PHE A 212 0.71 30.26 4.62
C PHE A 212 1.56 30.76 3.47
N ASP A 213 2.77 30.22 3.38
CA ASP A 213 3.76 30.58 2.37
C ASP A 213 4.27 32.04 2.55
N THR A 214 4.36 32.47 3.81
CA THR A 214 4.83 33.79 4.28
C THR A 214 6.06 33.66 5.17
N ALA A 215 6.73 34.78 5.47
CA ALA A 215 8.01 34.77 6.19
C ALA A 215 7.88 34.46 7.69
N ASP A 216 6.70 34.61 8.27
CA ASP A 216 6.38 34.34 9.67
C ASP A 216 5.86 32.92 9.91
N ASP A 217 5.77 32.08 8.87
CA ASP A 217 5.38 30.68 8.98
C ASP A 217 6.29 29.94 9.98
N VAL A 218 5.66 29.21 10.92
CA VAL A 218 6.38 28.29 11.79
C VAL A 218 6.61 27.00 11.03
N VAL A 219 7.88 26.72 10.72
CA VAL A 219 8.31 25.52 9.97
C VAL A 219 9.08 24.57 10.88
N ILE A 220 8.62 23.32 10.94
CA ILE A 220 9.17 22.26 11.79
C ILE A 220 9.40 21.01 10.94
N HIS A 221 10.51 20.32 11.17
CA HIS A 221 10.90 19.14 10.40
C HIS A 221 10.70 17.86 11.20
N ASN A 222 10.06 16.86 10.58
CA ASN A 222 9.78 15.53 11.13
C ASN A 222 9.04 15.52 12.47
N GLU A 223 8.37 16.63 12.81
CA GLU A 223 7.60 16.78 14.02
C GLU A 223 6.32 17.58 13.71
N MET A 224 5.20 17.06 14.19
CA MET A 224 3.88 17.62 13.99
C MET A 224 3.16 17.62 15.33
N HIS A 225 2.52 18.72 15.68
CA HIS A 225 1.65 18.84 16.84
C HIS A 225 0.21 19.13 16.41
N LEU A 226 -0.74 18.49 17.08
CA LEU A 226 -2.18 18.69 16.84
C LEU A 226 -2.94 18.85 18.17
N PRO A 227 -3.95 19.74 18.24
CA PRO A 227 -4.83 19.84 19.39
C PRO A 227 -5.84 18.70 19.44
N LEU A 228 -6.04 18.12 20.63
CA LEU A 228 -7.05 17.10 20.92
C LEU A 228 -8.45 17.62 20.61
N GLY A 229 -9.28 16.79 19.97
CA GLY A 229 -10.71 17.06 19.80
C GLY A 229 -11.04 18.14 18.77
N VAL A 230 -10.06 18.78 18.15
CA VAL A 230 -10.25 19.80 17.12
C VAL A 230 -10.06 19.17 15.74
N PRO A 231 -11.06 19.24 14.84
CA PRO A 231 -10.86 18.83 13.46
C PRO A 231 -9.72 19.65 12.86
N THR A 232 -8.72 19.01 12.28
CA THR A 232 -7.58 19.68 11.66
C THR A 232 -7.54 19.32 10.19
N LYS A 233 -7.47 20.36 9.35
CA LYS A 233 -7.22 20.21 7.92
C LYS A 233 -5.72 20.13 7.66
N ILE A 234 -5.28 19.12 6.93
CA ILE A 234 -3.89 18.90 6.55
C ILE A 234 -3.81 19.03 5.03
N ARG A 235 -3.04 20.01 4.54
CA ARG A 235 -2.74 20.13 3.11
C ARG A 235 -1.45 19.38 2.80
N LEU A 236 -1.55 18.32 2.03
CA LEU A 236 -0.40 17.52 1.60
C LEU A 236 0.15 18.06 0.29
N ARG A 237 1.47 18.27 0.26
CA ARG A 237 2.24 18.69 -0.91
C ARG A 237 3.53 17.86 -0.98
N SER A 238 4.15 17.81 -2.16
CA SER A 238 5.47 17.20 -2.33
C SER A 238 6.39 18.11 -3.15
N LYS A 239 7.66 18.21 -2.74
CA LYS A 239 8.71 18.98 -3.44
C LYS A 239 9.34 18.21 -4.60
N ASP A 240 9.41 16.88 -4.52
CA ASP A 240 10.23 16.05 -5.42
C ASP A 240 9.48 14.88 -6.06
N VAL A 241 9.30 13.77 -5.34
CA VAL A 241 8.68 12.53 -5.79
C VAL A 241 7.37 12.28 -5.06
N ILE A 242 6.66 11.21 -5.41
CA ILE A 242 5.47 10.83 -4.65
C ILE A 242 5.91 10.29 -3.28
N HIS A 243 5.26 10.79 -2.23
CA HIS A 243 5.33 10.25 -0.88
C HIS A 243 3.93 9.89 -0.42
N SER A 244 3.78 9.20 0.71
CA SER A 244 2.45 8.98 1.29
C SER A 244 2.48 9.22 2.78
N PHE A 245 1.75 10.24 3.20
CA PHE A 245 1.60 10.62 4.59
C PHE A 245 0.71 9.59 5.27
N PHE A 246 1.27 8.82 6.19
CA PHE A 246 0.55 7.77 6.88
C PHE A 246 0.72 7.88 8.40
N VAL A 247 -0.41 8.04 9.09
CA VAL A 247 -0.48 7.93 10.55
C VAL A 247 -1.37 6.71 10.87
N PRO A 248 -0.79 5.53 11.18
CA PRO A 248 -1.54 4.30 11.36
C PRO A 248 -2.64 4.42 12.41
N ALA A 249 -2.35 5.05 13.55
CA ALA A 249 -3.30 5.22 14.65
C ALA A 249 -4.51 6.07 14.27
N PHE A 250 -4.39 6.95 13.28
CA PHE A 250 -5.51 7.73 12.76
C PHE A 250 -6.29 7.03 11.64
N ARG A 251 -5.78 5.92 11.10
CA ARG A 251 -6.25 5.33 9.83
C ARG A 251 -6.23 6.34 8.67
N LEU A 252 -5.34 7.32 8.74
CA LEU A 252 -5.17 8.36 7.75
C LEU A 252 -3.95 8.03 6.89
N LYS A 253 -4.19 7.66 5.63
CA LYS A 253 -3.17 7.50 4.60
C LYS A 253 -3.57 8.32 3.38
N GLN A 254 -2.67 9.16 2.88
CA GLN A 254 -2.88 9.89 1.64
C GLN A 254 -1.56 10.24 0.97
N ASP A 255 -1.52 10.05 -0.34
CA ASP A 255 -0.34 10.35 -1.13
C ASP A 255 -0.16 11.87 -1.26
N ALA A 256 1.08 12.31 -1.07
CA ALA A 256 1.56 13.65 -1.38
C ALA A 256 2.21 13.60 -2.76
N VAL A 257 1.56 14.22 -3.75
CA VAL A 257 1.93 14.12 -5.16
C VAL A 257 2.52 15.45 -5.62
N PRO A 258 3.71 15.46 -6.27
CA PRO A 258 4.30 16.68 -6.80
C PRO A 258 3.33 17.42 -7.74
N GLY A 259 3.22 18.73 -7.55
CA GLY A 259 2.32 19.59 -8.33
C GLY A 259 0.84 19.59 -7.90
N LEU A 260 0.45 18.77 -6.91
CA LEU A 260 -0.89 18.79 -6.33
C LEU A 260 -0.85 19.28 -4.87
N THR A 261 -1.90 19.99 -4.47
CA THR A 261 -2.23 20.19 -3.05
C THR A 261 -3.45 19.33 -2.74
N ILE A 262 -3.27 18.33 -1.88
CA ILE A 262 -4.32 17.37 -1.54
C ILE A 262 -4.73 17.59 -0.09
N ASP A 263 -5.99 17.95 0.11
CA ASP A 263 -6.51 18.21 1.44
C ASP A 263 -7.04 16.91 2.08
N VAL A 264 -6.62 16.67 3.32
CA VAL A 264 -7.18 15.63 4.19
C VAL A 264 -7.53 16.22 5.55
N TRP A 265 -8.23 15.46 6.39
CA TRP A 265 -8.58 15.92 7.71
C TRP A 265 -8.53 14.81 8.75
N VAL A 266 -8.32 15.21 10.00
CA VAL A 266 -8.39 14.33 11.16
C VAL A 266 -8.88 15.09 12.38
N GLN A 267 -9.65 14.43 13.24
CA GLN A 267 -9.99 14.94 14.56
C GLN A 267 -9.45 13.95 15.61
N PRO A 268 -8.35 14.27 16.30
CA PRO A 268 -7.74 13.37 17.26
C PRO A 268 -8.66 13.13 18.48
N THR A 269 -8.74 11.90 18.96
CA THR A 269 -9.59 11.52 20.11
C THR A 269 -8.79 11.15 21.36
N LYS A 270 -7.46 11.05 21.25
CA LYS A 270 -6.59 10.68 22.37
C LYS A 270 -5.23 11.39 22.27
N THR A 271 -4.76 11.94 23.39
CA THR A 271 -3.42 12.52 23.51
C THR A 271 -2.33 11.45 23.45
N GLY A 272 -1.13 11.82 23.01
CA GLY A 272 0.00 10.90 22.88
C GLY A 272 0.90 11.23 21.70
N ASP A 273 1.95 10.43 21.55
CA ASP A 273 2.91 10.52 20.47
C ASP A 273 2.69 9.36 19.49
N TYR A 274 2.61 9.66 18.19
CA TYR A 274 2.29 8.72 17.13
C TYR A 274 3.26 8.87 15.96
N GLU A 275 3.68 7.76 15.36
CA GLU A 275 4.58 7.80 14.21
C GLU A 275 3.86 8.28 12.94
N ILE A 276 4.51 9.20 12.22
CA ILE A 276 4.24 9.51 10.82
C ILE A 276 5.21 8.67 9.98
N ALA A 277 4.68 7.80 9.13
CA ALA A 277 5.47 6.97 8.23
C ALA A 277 5.29 7.41 6.77
N CYS A 278 6.35 7.29 5.98
CA CYS A 278 6.22 7.30 4.53
C CYS A 278 5.72 5.95 4.03
N ALA A 279 4.61 5.95 3.30
CA ALA A 279 3.92 4.73 2.86
C ALA A 279 3.81 4.59 1.32
N GLU A 280 4.65 5.32 0.58
CA GLU A 280 4.85 5.19 -0.88
C GLU A 280 6.35 5.22 -1.17
N LEU A 281 6.84 4.32 -2.04
CA LEU A 281 8.27 4.15 -2.28
C LEU A 281 8.87 5.44 -2.87
N CYS A 282 9.62 6.17 -2.06
CA CYS A 282 10.17 7.48 -2.41
C CYS A 282 11.69 7.51 -2.54
N GLY A 283 12.37 6.36 -2.62
CA GLY A 283 13.83 6.27 -2.81
C GLY A 283 14.54 5.47 -1.71
N PHE A 284 15.87 5.57 -1.65
CA PHE A 284 16.70 4.71 -0.79
C PHE A 284 16.42 4.87 0.72
N GLY A 285 16.17 6.10 1.18
CA GLY A 285 15.83 6.40 2.57
C GLY A 285 14.34 6.26 2.90
N HIS A 286 13.53 5.64 2.03
CA HIS A 286 12.08 5.50 2.22
C HIS A 286 11.72 4.89 3.59
N GLY A 287 12.36 3.78 3.97
CA GLY A 287 12.09 3.09 5.24
C GLY A 287 12.55 3.86 6.50
N THR A 288 13.34 4.92 6.33
CA THR A 288 13.81 5.78 7.43
C THR A 288 13.11 7.13 7.47
N MET A 289 12.26 7.44 6.49
CA MET A 289 11.49 8.69 6.42
C MET A 289 10.34 8.66 7.41
N ARG A 290 10.63 9.06 8.64
CA ARG A 290 9.71 9.03 9.78
C ARG A 290 9.58 10.42 10.40
N GLY A 291 8.39 10.75 10.85
CA GLY A 291 8.13 11.90 11.70
C GLY A 291 7.41 11.48 12.99
N MET A 292 7.34 12.39 13.94
CA MET A 292 6.57 12.23 15.17
C MET A 292 5.39 13.18 15.18
N LEU A 293 4.21 12.66 15.47
CA LEU A 293 3.00 13.42 15.68
C LEU A 293 2.65 13.41 17.17
N THR A 294 2.62 14.57 17.82
CA THR A 294 2.14 14.74 19.18
C THR A 294 0.73 15.30 19.20
N VAL A 295 -0.21 14.57 19.79
CA VAL A 295 -1.55 15.07 20.11
C VAL A 295 -1.54 15.55 21.55
N MET A 296 -1.89 16.81 21.76
CA MET A 296 -1.88 17.44 23.07
C MET A 296 -3.19 18.18 23.36
N GLU A 297 -3.41 18.50 24.62
CA GLU A 297 -4.57 19.31 25.01
C GLU A 297 -4.53 20.69 24.33
N PRO A 298 -5.69 21.30 24.03
CA PRO A 298 -5.74 22.56 23.30
C PRO A 298 -4.96 23.71 23.94
N GLN A 299 -4.97 23.84 25.27
CA GLN A 299 -4.24 24.91 25.94
C GLN A 299 -2.71 24.75 25.80
N PRO A 300 -2.10 23.60 26.15
CA PRO A 300 -0.69 23.34 25.86
C PRO A 300 -0.30 23.54 24.39
N PHE A 301 -1.19 23.20 23.45
CA PHE A 301 -0.96 23.45 22.03
C PHE A 301 -0.81 24.94 21.71
N GLN A 302 -1.71 25.77 22.24
CA GLN A 302 -1.65 27.22 22.05
C GLN A 302 -0.40 27.85 22.71
N GLU A 303 0.00 27.33 23.88
CA GLU A 303 1.24 27.76 24.54
C GLU A 303 2.48 27.37 23.73
N TRP A 304 2.50 26.16 23.20
CA TRP A 304 3.56 25.67 22.31
C TRP A 304 3.63 26.50 21.03
N MET A 305 2.51 26.77 20.37
CA MET A 305 2.45 27.61 19.16
C MET A 305 3.06 29.00 19.40
N LYS A 306 2.68 29.68 20.50
CA LYS A 306 3.24 30.98 20.87
C LYS A 306 4.75 30.95 21.08
N GLN A 307 5.28 29.85 21.63
CA GLN A 307 6.72 29.68 21.81
C GLN A 307 7.44 29.51 20.47
N GLN A 308 6.84 28.77 19.53
CA GLN A 308 7.40 28.61 18.19
C GLN A 308 7.39 29.94 17.42
N GLU A 309 6.26 30.66 17.44
CA GLU A 309 6.13 31.98 16.82
C GLU A 309 7.14 32.99 17.36
N ALA A 310 7.39 33.01 18.68
CA ALA A 310 8.39 33.89 19.28
C ALA A 310 9.84 33.57 18.83
N GLY A 311 10.09 32.34 18.35
CA GLY A 311 11.36 31.92 17.78
C GLY A 311 11.52 32.28 16.29
N VAL A 312 10.43 32.61 15.60
CA VAL A 312 10.44 33.07 14.21
C VAL A 312 10.69 34.58 14.21
N ALA A 313 11.68 35.04 13.44
CA ALA A 313 11.96 36.48 13.34
C ALA A 313 10.71 37.21 12.76
N PRO A 314 10.35 38.40 13.26
CA PRO A 314 9.16 39.10 12.77
C PRO A 314 9.23 39.30 11.25
N ALA A 315 8.16 38.95 10.53
CA ALA A 315 8.04 39.30 9.12
C ALA A 315 8.19 40.81 8.95
N GLU A 316 9.08 41.23 8.06
CA GLU A 316 9.23 42.63 7.68
C GLU A 316 7.91 43.08 7.03
N ALA A 317 7.28 44.12 7.58
CA ALA A 317 5.95 44.55 7.15
C ALA A 317 5.95 44.87 5.63
N PRO A 318 4.85 44.57 4.90
CA PRO A 318 4.76 44.90 3.48
C PRO A 318 5.00 46.40 3.25
N PRO A 319 5.74 46.81 2.21
CA PRO A 319 5.90 48.22 1.89
C PRO A 319 4.52 48.86 1.65
N ALA A 320 4.30 50.01 2.30
CA ALA A 320 3.07 50.79 2.28
C ALA A 320 2.70 51.36 0.90
#